data_AF-A0A9J6ZH70-F1
#
_entry.id   AF-A0A9J6ZH70-F1
#
_cell.length_a   1.000
_cell.length_b   1.000
_cell.length_c   1.000
_cell.angle_alpha   90.00
_cell.angle_beta   90.00
_cell.angle_gamma   90.00
#
_symmetry.space_group_name_H-M   'P 1'
#
loop_
_entity.id
_entity.type
_entity.pdbx_description
1 polymer ?
#
loop_
_entity_poly.entity_id
_entity_poly.type
_entity_poly.pdbx_seq_one_letter_code
_entity_poly.pdbx_strand_id
1 'polypeptide(L)'
;MKVLLMSLVILIVCIVSAWYWLKRKQTASNDNSDEQRTISETYQSPDQDWFHINGKKDSFIISKNEDHEFLVENGRIVASRNRSKSQQFIYYKGE
;
A
#
# COMPACT_ATOMS: atom_id res chain seq x y z
N MET A 1 1.83 -58.10 4.30
CA MET A 1 2.28 -57.29 3.14
C MET A 1 1.21 -56.33 2.62
N LYS A 2 -0.01 -56.77 2.29
CA LYS A 2 -1.07 -55.88 1.74
C LYS A 2 -1.46 -54.69 2.64
N VAL A 3 -1.50 -54.89 3.97
CA VAL A 3 -1.83 -53.83 4.94
C VAL A 3 -0.73 -52.76 5.05
N LEU A 4 0.54 -53.16 4.94
CA LEU A 4 1.69 -52.25 4.94
C LEU A 4 1.76 -51.42 3.65
N LEU A 5 1.37 -52.02 2.51
CA LEU A 5 1.28 -51.33 1.23
C LEU A 5 0.17 -50.26 1.26
N MET A 6 -1.00 -50.60 1.82
CA MET A 6 -2.11 -49.65 1.99
C MET A 6 -1.74 -48.47 2.89
N SER A 7 -1.06 -48.72 4.01
CA SER A 7 -0.62 -47.63 4.91
C SER A 7 0.40 -46.69 4.26
N LEU A 8 1.29 -47.20 3.40
CA LEU A 8 2.26 -46.39 2.67
C LEU A 8 1.58 -45.44 1.68
N VAL A 9 0.57 -45.93 0.94
CA VAL A 9 -0.18 -45.13 -0.04
C VAL A 9 -0.94 -43.99 0.66
N ILE A 10 -1.56 -44.26 1.80
CA ILE A 10 -2.29 -43.24 2.57
C ILE A 10 -1.34 -42.14 3.06
N LEU A 11 -0.13 -42.49 3.52
CA LEU A 11 0.88 -41.52 3.97
C LEU A 11 1.27 -40.56 2.82
N ILE A 12 1.49 -41.09 1.62
CA ILE A 12 1.86 -40.29 0.45
C ILE A 12 0.73 -39.32 0.07
N VAL A 13 -0.52 -39.77 0.10
CA VAL A 13 -1.69 -38.91 -0.17
C VAL A 13 -1.81 -37.79 0.86
N CYS A 14 -1.54 -38.06 2.14
CA CYS A 14 -1.51 -37.03 3.19
C CYS A 14 -0.40 -35.99 2.97
N ILE A 15 0.80 -36.42 2.53
CA ILE A 15 1.91 -35.50 2.25
C ILE A 15 1.59 -34.60 1.04
N VAL A 16 1.07 -35.17 -0.04
CA VAL A 16 0.73 -34.42 -1.26
C VAL A 16 -0.40 -33.43 -1.00
N SER A 17 -1.43 -33.83 -0.25
CA SER A 17 -2.55 -32.95 0.12
C SER A 17 -2.11 -31.82 1.06
N ALA A 18 -1.25 -32.10 2.05
CA ALA A 18 -0.65 -31.07 2.91
C ALA A 18 0.21 -30.08 2.11
N TRP A 19 1.03 -30.57 1.17
CA TRP A 19 1.83 -29.73 0.29
C TRP A 19 0.97 -28.83 -0.60
N TYR A 20 -0.11 -29.39 -1.17
CA TYR A 20 -1.06 -28.63 -1.98
C TYR A 20 -1.76 -27.53 -1.16
N TRP A 21 -2.10 -27.83 0.10
CA TRP A 21 -2.71 -26.87 1.02
C TRP A 21 -1.75 -25.74 1.44
N LEU A 22 -0.49 -26.10 1.71
CA LEU A 22 0.58 -25.13 2.02
C LEU A 22 0.83 -24.19 0.84
N LYS A 23 0.89 -24.72 -0.38
CA LYS A 23 1.04 -23.91 -1.60
C LYS A 23 -0.14 -22.96 -1.82
N ARG A 24 -1.36 -23.40 -1.53
CA ARG A 24 -2.58 -22.56 -1.65
C ARG A 24 -2.58 -21.38 -0.69
N LYS A 25 -2.04 -21.54 0.54
CA LYS A 25 -1.90 -20.41 1.48
C LYS A 25 -0.90 -19.35 0.99
N GLN A 26 0.12 -19.73 0.24
CA GLN A 26 1.07 -18.77 -0.31
C GLN A 26 0.44 -17.92 -1.42
N THR A 27 -0.45 -18.48 -2.26
CA THR A 27 -1.09 -17.70 -3.35
C THR A 27 -2.17 -16.73 -2.86
N ALA A 28 -2.77 -16.95 -1.69
CA ALA A 28 -3.72 -15.99 -1.08
C ALA A 28 -3.03 -14.78 -0.41
N SER A 29 -1.72 -14.85 -0.16
CA SER A 29 -0.91 -13.74 0.36
C SER A 29 0.01 -13.12 -0.69
N ASN A 30 -0.05 -13.57 -1.95
CA ASN A 30 0.82 -13.07 -3.02
C ASN A 30 0.07 -12.23 -4.07
N ASP A 31 -1.19 -11.88 -3.80
CA ASP A 31 -2.04 -10.99 -4.61
C ASP A 31 -2.56 -9.82 -3.75
N ASN A 32 -1.70 -9.32 -2.85
CA ASN A 32 -1.87 -8.10 -2.04
C ASN A 32 -0.50 -7.48 -1.71
N SER A 33 0.49 -7.72 -2.56
CA SER A 33 1.86 -7.19 -2.48
C SER A 33 2.13 -6.11 -3.53
N ASP A 34 1.08 -5.52 -4.11
CA ASP A 34 1.04 -4.07 -4.30
C ASP A 34 0.82 -3.43 -2.92
N GLU A 35 1.81 -3.65 -2.06
CA GLU A 35 1.93 -2.95 -0.81
C GLU A 35 1.73 -1.48 -1.12
N GLN A 36 0.68 -0.99 -0.50
CA GLN A 36 0.35 0.38 -0.23
C GLN A 36 1.57 1.09 0.37
N ARG A 37 2.61 1.32 -0.45
CA ARG A 37 3.88 1.91 -0.06
C ARG A 37 3.55 3.27 0.50
N THR A 38 3.73 3.39 1.80
CA THR A 38 3.55 4.65 2.49
C THR A 38 4.79 5.48 2.18
N ILE A 39 4.59 6.59 1.50
CA ILE A 39 5.63 7.54 1.12
C ILE A 39 5.67 8.59 2.23
N SER A 40 6.86 8.83 2.77
CA SER A 40 7.15 9.84 3.79
C SER A 40 8.51 10.43 3.45
N GLU A 41 8.51 11.49 2.65
CA GLU A 41 9.73 12.12 2.15
C GLU A 41 9.73 13.63 2.46
N THR A 42 10.92 14.17 2.71
CA THR A 42 11.13 15.60 2.94
C THR A 42 12.10 16.13 1.90
N TYR A 43 11.75 17.24 1.26
CA TYR A 43 12.53 17.92 0.25
C TYR A 43 12.72 19.39 0.63
N GLN A 44 13.94 19.90 0.47
CA GLN A 44 14.21 21.33 0.58
C GLN A 44 14.41 21.91 -0.81
N SER A 45 13.64 22.96 -1.12
CA SER A 45 13.80 23.69 -2.37
C SER A 45 15.02 24.62 -2.35
N PRO A 46 15.53 25.04 -3.52
CA PRO A 46 16.59 26.04 -3.61
C PRO A 46 16.24 27.37 -2.92
N ASP A 47 14.95 27.73 -2.88
CA ASP A 47 14.43 28.94 -2.24
C ASP A 47 14.26 28.79 -0.71
N GLN A 48 14.84 27.74 -0.12
CA GLN A 48 14.79 27.41 1.31
C GLN A 48 13.42 26.98 1.86
N ASP A 49 12.39 26.87 1.01
CA ASP A 49 11.10 26.29 1.42
C ASP A 49 11.21 24.76 1.61
N TRP A 50 10.55 24.25 2.65
CA TRP A 50 10.48 22.83 2.97
C TRP A 50 9.18 22.20 2.49
N PHE A 51 9.30 21.04 1.84
CA PHE A 51 8.20 20.25 1.34
C PHE A 51 8.19 18.89 2.03
N HIS A 52 7.05 18.48 2.57
CA HIS A 52 6.84 17.19 3.22
C HIS A 52 5.77 16.41 2.46
N ILE A 53 6.11 15.22 1.99
CA ILE A 53 5.24 14.36 1.19
C ILE A 53 4.86 13.18 2.08
N ASN A 54 3.57 13.04 2.40
CA ASN A 54 3.07 11.97 3.27
C ASN A 54 1.81 11.33 2.68
N GLY A 55 1.80 10.00 2.56
CA GLY A 55 0.61 9.27 2.16
C GLY A 55 0.91 7.96 1.48
N LYS A 56 0.04 7.55 0.55
CA LYS A 56 0.16 6.31 -0.21
C LYS A 56 0.52 6.63 -1.64
N LYS A 57 1.07 5.65 -2.35
CA LYS A 57 1.14 5.68 -3.81
C LYS A 57 -0.24 6.07 -4.39
N ASP A 58 -0.23 7.02 -5.32
CA ASP A 58 -1.41 7.59 -5.99
C ASP A 58 -2.40 8.37 -5.10
N SER A 59 -2.16 8.51 -3.80
CA SER A 59 -2.98 9.33 -2.88
C SER A 59 -2.13 9.84 -1.72
N PHE A 60 -1.60 11.05 -1.83
CA PHE A 60 -0.71 11.63 -0.83
C PHE A 60 -0.91 13.13 -0.67
N ILE A 61 -0.42 13.67 0.44
CA ILE A 61 -0.45 15.10 0.75
C ILE A 61 0.96 15.65 0.60
N ILE A 62 1.08 16.79 -0.08
CA ILE A 62 2.29 17.61 -0.11
C ILE A 62 2.04 18.80 0.82
N SER A 63 2.86 18.96 1.86
CA SER A 63 2.83 20.11 2.77
C SER A 63 4.02 21.02 2.48
N LYS A 64 3.76 22.32 2.29
CA LYS A 64 4.78 23.36 2.14
C LYS A 64 4.83 24.19 3.43
N ASN A 65 6.00 24.22 4.06
CA ASN A 65 6.27 24.97 5.30
C ASN A 65 5.22 24.74 6.40
N GLU A 66 4.64 23.53 6.46
CA GLU A 66 3.58 23.10 7.40
C GLU A 66 2.23 23.85 7.30
N ASP A 67 2.18 24.99 6.63
CA ASP A 67 1.02 25.88 6.54
C ASP A 67 0.10 25.56 5.36
N HIS A 68 0.66 25.16 4.22
CA HIS A 68 -0.11 24.90 3.00
C HIS A 68 -0.03 23.43 2.64
N GLU A 69 -1.18 22.80 2.41
CA GLU A 69 -1.25 21.39 2.04
C GLU A 69 -2.02 21.20 0.74
N PHE A 70 -1.52 20.28 -0.07
CA PHE A 70 -2.07 19.91 -1.38
C PHE A 70 -2.37 18.42 -1.37
N LEU A 71 -3.61 18.05 -1.67
CA LEU A 71 -4.00 16.66 -1.86
C LEU A 71 -3.73 16.26 -3.31
N VAL A 72 -2.94 15.21 -3.50
CA VAL A 72 -2.59 14.65 -4.79
C VAL A 72 -3.22 13.27 -4.91
N GLU A 73 -4.04 13.10 -5.95
CA GLU A 73 -4.65 11.82 -6.31
C GLU A 73 -4.32 11.49 -7.76
N ASN A 74 -3.85 10.27 -8.02
CA ASN A 74 -3.49 9.78 -9.37
C ASN A 74 -2.56 10.75 -10.14
N GLY A 75 -1.59 11.34 -9.45
CA GLY A 75 -0.62 12.28 -10.02
C GLY A 75 -1.16 13.69 -10.29
N ARG A 76 -2.38 14.03 -9.86
CA ARG A 76 -2.98 15.36 -10.02
C ARG A 76 -3.26 15.98 -8.67
N ILE A 77 -3.02 17.28 -8.53
CA ILE A 77 -3.46 18.02 -7.34
C ILE A 77 -4.98 18.23 -7.46
N VAL A 78 -5.74 17.64 -6.55
CA VAL A 78 -7.22 17.68 -6.57
C VAL A 78 -7.80 18.64 -5.55
N ALA A 79 -7.04 18.97 -4.50
CA ALA A 79 -7.48 19.92 -3.48
C ALA A 79 -6.32 20.64 -2.82
N SER A 80 -6.60 21.78 -2.19
CA SER A 80 -5.66 22.47 -1.31
C SER A 80 -6.34 22.95 -0.03
N ARG A 81 -5.54 23.11 1.04
CA ARG A 81 -5.97 23.77 2.27
C ARG A 81 -4.84 24.60 2.87
N ASN A 82 -5.22 25.61 3.64
CA ASN A 82 -4.32 26.30 4.55
C ASN A 82 -4.57 25.77 5.97
N ARG A 83 -3.58 25.06 6.52
CA ARG A 83 -3.65 24.42 7.84
C ARG A 83 -3.63 25.46 8.96
N SER A 84 -2.90 26.56 8.82
CA SER A 84 -2.81 27.64 9.81
C SER A 84 -4.17 28.30 10.06
N LYS A 85 -5.05 28.32 9.03
CA LYS A 85 -6.42 28.82 9.13
C LYS A 85 -7.45 27.74 9.53
N SER A 86 -7.00 26.53 9.88
CA SER A 86 -7.86 25.36 10.15
C SER A 86 -8.90 25.10 9.06
N GLN A 87 -8.57 25.42 7.81
CA GLN A 87 -9.51 25.27 6.70
C GLN A 87 -9.59 23.81 6.24
N GLN A 88 -10.78 23.41 5.77
CA GLN A 88 -10.96 22.13 5.09
C GLN A 88 -10.34 22.18 3.69
N PHE A 89 -10.09 21.01 3.11
CA PHE A 89 -9.65 20.90 1.71
C PHE A 89 -10.71 21.48 0.77
N ILE A 90 -10.29 22.44 -0.04
CA ILE A 90 -11.08 22.99 -1.13
C ILE A 90 -10.71 22.19 -2.38
N TYR A 91 -11.66 21.39 -2.87
CA TYR A 91 -11.47 20.58 -4.06
C TYR A 91 -11.62 21.44 -5.30
N TYR A 92 -10.67 21.33 -6.21
CA TYR A 92 -10.80 21.90 -7.54
C TYR A 92 -11.91 21.14 -8.26
N LYS A 93 -12.88 21.85 -8.82
CA LYS A 93 -13.90 21.23 -9.66
C LYS A 93 -13.18 20.60 -10.85
N GLY A 94 -13.16 19.27 -10.92
CA GLY A 94 -12.70 18.57 -12.10
C GLY A 94 -13.67 18.84 -13.24
N GLU A 95 -13.15 19.35 -14.36
CA GLU A 95 -13.81 19.24 -15.66
C GLU A 95 -13.40 17.94 -16.34
#